data_AF-A0A2D8UMB3-F1
#
_entry.id   AF-A0A2D8UMB3-F1
#
_cell.length_a   1.000
_cell.length_b   1.000
_cell.length_c   1.000
_cell.angle_alpha   90.00
_cell.angle_beta   90.00
_cell.angle_gamma   90.00
#
_symmetry.space_group_name_H-M   'P 1'
#
loop_
_entity.id
_entity.type
_entity.pdbx_description
1 polymer ?
#
loop_
_entity_poly.entity_id
_entity_poly.type
_entity_poly.pdbx_seq_one_letter_code
_entity_poly.pdbx_strand_id
1 'polypeptide(L)' 'MVFITFSSINLALVSSEKSVFICDSQTAKKYHYTNDCRGLNACKACIKKISLEDAKKLKRSLCGWED' A
#
# COMPACT_ATOMS: atom_id res chain seq x y z
N MET A 1 -29.67 28.38 -28.35
CA MET A 1 -28.69 28.83 -27.34
C MET A 1 -29.00 28.09 -26.05
N VAL A 2 -28.60 26.81 -26.00
CA VAL A 2 -28.92 25.91 -24.88
C VAL A 2 -27.86 26.14 -23.82
N PHE A 3 -28.27 26.71 -22.69
CA PHE A 3 -27.42 26.98 -21.54
C PHE A 3 -27.00 25.65 -20.90
N ILE A 4 -25.77 25.23 -21.15
CA ILE A 4 -25.15 24.06 -20.53
C ILE A 4 -24.95 24.40 -19.05
N THR A 5 -25.83 23.91 -18.18
CA THR A 5 -25.62 23.99 -16.74
C THR A 5 -24.51 23.00 -16.37
N PHE A 6 -23.29 23.51 -16.26
CA PHE A 6 -22.15 22.79 -15.71
C PHE A 6 -22.39 22.53 -14.21
N SER A 7 -23.10 21.45 -13.90
CA SER A 7 -23.12 20.90 -12.54
C SER A 7 -21.74 20.34 -12.25
N SER A 8 -20.97 21.01 -11.40
CA SER A 8 -19.68 20.56 -10.92
C SER A 8 -19.86 19.26 -10.13
N ILE A 9 -19.67 18.12 -10.79
CA ILE A 9 -19.62 16.81 -10.15
C ILE A 9 -18.41 16.81 -9.22
N ASN A 10 -18.64 16.94 -7.92
CA ASN A 10 -17.61 16.75 -6.90
C ASN A 10 -17.25 15.26 -6.86
N LEU A 11 -16.22 14.87 -7.61
CA LEU A 11 -15.65 13.53 -7.55
C LEU A 11 -14.83 13.41 -6.25
N ALA A 12 -15.48 12.97 -5.18
CA ALA A 12 -14.77 12.54 -3.98
C ALA A 12 -13.93 11.30 -4.35
N LEU A 13 -12.62 11.49 -4.49
CA LEU A 13 -11.65 10.42 -4.68
C LEU A 13 -11.63 9.57 -3.40
N VAL A 14 -12.45 8.52 -3.36
CA VAL A 14 -12.36 7.48 -2.34
C VAL A 14 -11.06 6.71 -2.61
N SER A 15 -9.98 7.12 -1.95
CA SER A 15 -8.76 6.33 -1.88
C SER A 15 -9.09 5.05 -1.11
N SER A 16 -9.23 3.94 -1.84
CA SER A 16 -9.21 2.62 -1.21
C SER A 16 -7.80 2.39 -0.71
N GLU A 17 -7.54 2.79 0.54
CA GLU A 17 -6.25 2.62 1.20
C GLU A 17 -5.95 1.14 1.38
N LYS A 18 -5.30 0.54 0.38
CA LYS A 18 -4.82 -0.84 0.46
C LYS A 18 -3.76 -0.89 1.56
N SER A 19 -4.09 -1.55 2.65
CA SER A 19 -3.13 -1.82 3.71
C SER A 19 -2.21 -2.97 3.31
N VAL A 20 -0.92 -2.83 3.62
CA VAL A 20 0.13 -3.82 3.36
C VAL A 20 0.95 -4.06 4.62
N PHE A 21 1.63 -5.19 4.69
CA PHE A 21 2.53 -5.55 5.77
C PHE A 21 3.97 -5.24 5.39
N ILE A 22 4.74 -4.74 6.35
CA ILE A 22 6.16 -4.49 6.22
C ILE A 22 6.90 -5.09 7.41
N CYS A 23 8.13 -5.52 7.17
CA CYS A 23 9.08 -5.86 8.23
C CYS A 23 9.74 -4.55 8.73
N ASP A 24 9.67 -4.27 10.02
CA ASP A 24 10.27 -3.10 10.68
C ASP A 24 11.78 -3.27 10.92
N SER A 25 12.50 -3.78 9.92
CA SER A 25 13.96 -3.86 9.97
C SER A 25 14.56 -2.77 9.07
N GLN A 26 15.74 -2.26 9.44
CA GLN A 26 16.47 -1.29 8.62
C GLN A 26 16.88 -1.86 7.26
N THR A 27 17.00 -3.19 7.15
CA THR A 27 17.39 -3.88 5.93
C THR A 27 16.22 -4.26 5.03
N ALA A 28 14.98 -4.20 5.54
CA ALA A 28 13.78 -4.55 4.77
C ALA A 28 13.45 -3.48 3.73
N LYS A 29 13.49 -3.89 2.45
CA LYS A 29 13.13 -3.07 1.29
C LYS A 29 11.82 -3.50 0.63
N LYS A 30 11.15 -4.52 1.20
CA LYS A 30 9.98 -5.17 0.62
C LYS A 30 8.73 -4.93 1.46
N TYR A 31 7.58 -4.82 0.81
CA TYR A 31 6.25 -4.88 1.44
C TYR A 31 5.49 -6.11 0.93
N HIS A 32 4.49 -6.53 1.70
CA HIS A 32 3.76 -7.78 1.55
C HIS A 32 2.25 -7.52 1.60
N TYR A 33 1.45 -8.21 0.80
CA TYR A 33 -0.01 -8.10 0.87
C TYR A 33 -0.59 -8.98 1.97
N THR A 34 0.04 -10.13 2.20
CA THR A 34 -0.36 -11.10 3.22
C THR A 34 0.66 -11.12 4.36
N ASN A 35 0.21 -11.51 5.55
CA ASN A 35 1.10 -11.75 6.68
C ASN A 35 1.86 -13.07 6.56
N ASP A 36 1.37 -14.01 5.74
CA ASP A 36 1.92 -15.35 5.55
C ASP A 36 2.87 -15.46 4.35
N CYS A 37 3.36 -14.33 3.85
CA CYS A 37 4.38 -14.36 2.80
C CYS A 37 5.66 -15.05 3.34
N ARG A 38 6.21 -15.97 2.55
CA ARG A 38 7.49 -16.64 2.84
C ARG A 38 8.61 -15.69 3.25
N GLY A 39 8.72 -14.54 2.58
CA GLY A 39 9.71 -13.52 2.90
C GLY A 39 9.43 -12.77 4.20
N LEU A 40 8.16 -12.61 4.56
CA LEU A 40 7.73 -11.95 5.78
C LEU A 40 7.90 -12.87 6.99
N ASN A 41 7.60 -14.17 6.85
CA ASN A 41 7.82 -15.18 7.89
C ASN A 41 9.30 -15.33 8.30
N ALA A 42 10.24 -14.95 7.43
CA ALA A 42 11.67 -14.90 7.75
C ALA A 42 12.09 -13.64 8.53
N CYS A 43 11.21 -12.63 8.64
CA CYS A 43 11.48 -11.40 9.40
C CYS A 43 11.56 -11.72 10.90
N LYS A 44 12.68 -11.36 11.52
CA LYS A 44 12.88 -11.48 12.99
C LYS A 44 12.44 -10.22 13.76
N ALA A 45 12.12 -9.15 13.04
CA ALA A 45 11.69 -7.88 13.61
C ALA A 45 10.15 -7.80 13.69
N CYS A 46 9.64 -6.71 14.24
CA CYS A 46 8.20 -6.47 14.31
C CYS A 46 7.60 -6.31 12.90
N ILE A 47 6.45 -6.94 12.67
CA ILE A 47 5.66 -6.75 11.44
C ILE A 47 4.70 -5.59 11.69
N LYS A 48 4.74 -4.57 10.83
CA LYS A 48 3.82 -3.42 10.89
C LYS A 48 2.89 -3.45 9.68
N LYS A 49 1.63 -3.09 9.90
CA LYS A 49 0.63 -2.88 8.85
C LYS A 49 0.57 -1.38 8.55
N ILE A 50 0.87 -0.99 7.31
CA ILE A 50 0.88 0.39 6.85
C ILE A 50 0.06 0.52 5.56
N SER A 51 -0.22 1.74 5.10
CA SER A 51 -0.83 1.95 3.80
C SER A 51 0.16 1.62 2.66
N LEU A 52 -0.35 1.18 1.52
CA LEU A 52 0.43 0.95 0.30
C LEU A 52 1.09 2.25 -0.19
N GLU A 53 0.46 3.39 0.05
CA GLU A 53 1.04 4.70 -0.23
C GLU A 53 2.27 4.96 0.63
N ASP A 54 2.21 4.68 1.92
CA ASP A 54 3.36 4.85 2.81
C ASP A 54 4.48 3.87 2.48
N ALA A 55 4.16 2.64 2.10
CA ALA A 55 5.16 1.69 1.60
C ALA A 55 5.88 2.23 0.36
N LYS A 56 5.16 2.87 -0.57
CA LYS A 56 5.73 3.54 -1.74
C LYS A 56 6.56 4.77 -1.36
N LYS A 57 6.10 5.61 -0.42
CA LYS A 57 6.85 6.77 0.09
C LYS A 57 8.17 6.34 0.74
N LEU A 58 8.16 5.21 1.45
CA LEU A 58 9.36 4.57 2.03
C LEU A 58 10.25 3.87 0.98
N LYS A 59 9.97 4.03 -0.32
CA LYS A 59 10.68 3.38 -1.44
C LYS A 59 10.78 1.85 -1.30
N ARG A 60 9.78 1.23 -0.67
CA ARG A 60 9.69 -0.23 -0.59
C ARG A 60 9.03 -0.78 -1.86
N SER A 61 9.47 -1.96 -2.28
CA SER A 61 8.96 -2.66 -3.46
C SER A 61 8.18 -3.90 -3.08
N LEU A 62 7.34 -4.42 -3.99
CA LEU A 62 6.59 -5.64 -3.74
C LEU A 62 7.52 -6.85 -3.56
N CYS A 63 7.18 -7.74 -2.63
CA CYS A 63 7.83 -9.04 -2.49
C CYS A 63 7.53 -9.93 -3.70
N GLY A 64 8.52 -10.66 -4.21
CA GLY A 64 8.34 -11.54 -5.38
C GLY A 64 7.73 -12.91 -5.07
N TRP A 65 7.40 -13.18 -3.79
CA TRP A 65 6.85 -14.44 -3.30
C TRP A 65 5.40 -14.29 -2.81
N GLU A 66 4.71 -13.27 -3.31
CA GLU A 66 3.27 -13.09 -3.09
C GLU A 66 2.56 -13.92 -4.18
N ASP A 67 2.52 -15.25 -3.98
CA ASP A 67 1.69 -16.19 -4.74
C ASP A 67 0.28 -16.30 -4.14
#